data_AF-A0A1W0WJI2-F1
#
_entry.id   AF-A0A1W0WJI2-F1
#
_cell.length_a   1.000
_cell.length_b   1.000
_cell.length_c   1.000
_cell.angle_alpha   90.00
_cell.angle_beta   90.00
_cell.angle_gamma   90.00
#
_symmetry.space_group_name_H-M   'P 1'
#
loop_
_entity.id
_entity.type
_entity.pdbx_description
1 polymer ?
#
loop_
_entity_poly.entity_id
_entity_poly.type
_entity_poly.pdbx_seq_one_letter_code
_entity_poly.pdbx_strand_id
1 'polypeptide(L)'
;MVYNISTPFHGPFPAVVSTFKNGNTRIKYEDGPILLRNNISFAFEVCCGKSNSSAWNSCVPWNEAPLSSITDTTVTLDTSICKQMGVQFVRYAWRNTPCPYLHCAIYSADTAL
;
A
#
# COMPACT_ATOMS: atom_id res chain seq x y z
N MET A 1 22.11 19.31 -12.57
CA MET A 1 22.28 17.97 -11.97
C MET A 1 22.27 18.11 -10.46
N VAL A 2 21.13 17.85 -9.82
CA VAL A 2 20.94 17.75 -8.36
C VAL A 2 19.74 16.80 -8.26
N TYR A 3 19.76 15.60 -7.69
CA TYR A 3 20.43 15.04 -6.51
C TYR A 3 20.45 13.50 -6.69
N ASN A 4 21.62 12.89 -6.65
CA ASN A 4 21.81 11.44 -6.59
C ASN A 4 21.68 10.95 -5.14
N ILE A 5 20.57 11.27 -4.48
CA ILE A 5 20.29 10.78 -3.13
C ILE A 5 19.49 9.49 -3.27
N SER A 6 20.18 8.36 -3.14
CA SER A 6 19.55 7.09 -2.78
C SER A 6 19.03 7.25 -1.35
N THR A 7 17.77 7.68 -1.23
CA THR A 7 17.08 7.64 0.06
C THR A 7 16.69 6.19 0.28
N PRO A 8 17.16 5.54 1.36
CA PRO A 8 16.72 4.19 1.67
C PRO A 8 15.20 4.21 1.84
N PHE A 9 14.52 3.22 1.27
CA PHE A 9 13.12 3.01 1.59
C PHE A 9 13.05 2.57 3.06
N HIS A 10 12.55 3.45 3.94
CA HIS A 10 12.45 3.20 5.38
C HIS A 10 11.10 2.59 5.81
N GLY A 11 10.23 2.26 4.84
CA GLY A 11 8.98 1.55 5.10
C GLY A 11 9.19 0.03 5.05
N PRO A 12 8.28 -0.77 5.62
CA PRO A 12 8.36 -2.21 5.51
C PRO A 12 8.04 -2.64 4.07
N PHE A 13 8.81 -3.58 3.55
CA PHE A 13 8.56 -4.15 2.23
C PHE A 13 7.38 -5.15 2.29
N PRO A 14 6.37 -5.00 1.41
CA PRO A 14 5.27 -5.96 1.35
C PRO A 14 5.78 -7.30 0.80
N ALA A 15 5.59 -8.36 1.58
CA ALA A 15 5.96 -9.73 1.24
C ALA A 15 4.92 -10.38 0.31
N VAL A 16 3.64 -10.20 0.66
CA VAL A 16 2.53 -10.91 0.02
C VAL A 16 1.33 -9.99 -0.08
N VAL A 17 0.74 -9.91 -1.27
CA VAL A 17 -0.58 -9.28 -1.49
C VAL A 17 -1.58 -10.38 -1.85
N SER A 18 -2.65 -10.50 -1.08
CA SER A 18 -3.69 -11.52 -1.25
C SER A 18 -5.07 -10.87 -1.34
N THR A 19 -5.76 -11.05 -2.46
CA THR A 19 -7.14 -10.57 -2.65
C THR A 19 -8.14 -11.68 -2.34
N PHE A 20 -9.15 -11.35 -1.55
CA PHE A 20 -10.20 -12.26 -1.11
C PHE A 20 -11.51 -11.99 -1.87
N LYS A 21 -12.32 -13.04 -2.04
CA LYS A 21 -13.61 -12.98 -2.74
C LYS A 21 -14.64 -12.06 -2.06
N ASN A 22 -14.44 -11.71 -0.80
CA ASN A 22 -15.31 -10.80 -0.05
C ASN A 22 -15.01 -9.31 -0.30
N GLY A 23 -14.12 -8.99 -1.24
CA GLY A 23 -13.77 -7.61 -1.55
C GLY A 23 -12.66 -7.06 -0.67
N ASN A 24 -11.91 -7.88 0.08
CA ASN A 24 -10.77 -7.41 0.86
C ASN A 24 -9.46 -7.77 0.19
N THR A 25 -8.45 -6.91 0.34
CA THR A 25 -7.07 -7.21 -0.05
C THR A 25 -6.15 -7.10 1.15
N ARG A 26 -5.37 -8.13 1.41
CA ARG A 26 -4.43 -8.19 2.52
C ARG A 26 -3.01 -8.03 2.01
N ILE A 27 -2.28 -7.12 2.64
CA ILE A 27 -0.86 -6.90 2.46
C ILE A 27 -0.18 -7.42 3.73
N LYS A 28 0.67 -8.43 3.57
CA LYS A 28 1.53 -8.93 4.64
C LYS A 28 2.94 -8.38 4.41
N TYR A 29 3.54 -7.85 5.47
CA TYR A 29 4.93 -7.38 5.50
C TYR A 29 5.83 -8.50 6.05
N GLU A 30 7.09 -8.55 5.61
CA GLU A 30 8.05 -9.56 6.10
C GLU A 30 8.39 -9.33 7.57
N ASP A 31 8.67 -8.07 7.91
CA ASP A 31 9.07 -7.65 9.24
C ASP A 31 7.95 -6.85 9.92
N GLY A 32 7.82 -7.06 11.23
CA GLY A 32 6.95 -6.28 12.11
C GLY A 32 7.61 -6.04 13.47
N PRO A 33 7.01 -5.23 14.35
CA PRO A 33 5.68 -4.65 14.22
C PRO A 33 5.61 -3.49 13.21
N ILE A 34 4.53 -3.39 12.44
CA ILE A 34 4.22 -2.25 11.59
C ILE A 34 3.42 -1.21 12.38
N LEU A 35 3.76 0.05 12.21
CA LEU A 35 3.07 1.18 12.85
C LEU A 35 2.36 2.02 11.80
N LEU A 36 1.06 2.22 11.99
CA LEU A 36 0.29 3.17 11.18
C LEU A 36 0.43 4.57 11.79
N ARG A 37 0.98 5.52 11.02
CA ARG A 37 1.07 6.92 11.46
C ARG A 37 -0.14 7.69 10.92
N ASN A 38 -0.86 8.36 11.82
CA ASN A 38 -2.11 9.12 11.57
C ASN A 38 -3.33 8.27 11.14
N ASN A 39 -4.51 8.86 11.31
CA ASN A 39 -5.83 8.31 10.96
C ASN A 39 -6.03 8.32 9.43
N ILE A 40 -5.21 7.57 8.71
CA ILE A 40 -5.19 7.59 7.25
C ILE A 40 -6.10 6.45 6.75
N SER A 41 -7.41 6.65 6.87
CA SER A 41 -8.42 5.80 6.24
C SER A 41 -8.25 5.66 4.72
N PHE A 42 -7.28 6.35 4.10
CA PHE A 42 -7.01 6.36 2.66
C PHE A 42 -5.52 6.24 2.35
N ALA A 43 -4.76 5.49 3.16
CA ALA A 43 -3.30 5.35 2.97
C ALA A 43 -2.92 4.63 1.67
N PHE A 44 -3.88 3.94 1.06
CA PHE A 44 -3.67 3.09 -0.09
C PHE A 44 -4.63 3.45 -1.21
N GLU A 45 -4.15 3.24 -2.43
CA GLU A 45 -4.96 3.23 -3.63
C GLU A 45 -4.80 1.88 -4.33
N VAL A 46 -5.90 1.43 -4.94
CA VAL A 46 -5.95 0.21 -5.72
C VAL A 46 -6.32 0.50 -7.16
N CYS A 47 -5.68 -0.27 -8.03
CA CYS A 47 -6.07 -0.43 -9.40
C CYS A 47 -7.00 -1.62 -9.53
N CYS A 48 -8.21 -1.41 -10.05
CA CYS A 48 -9.12 -2.50 -10.36
C CYS A 48 -8.93 -2.94 -11.81
N GLY A 49 -8.73 -4.22 -12.04
CA GLY A 49 -8.46 -4.73 -13.38
C GLY A 49 -8.46 -6.23 -13.44
N LYS A 50 -8.90 -6.79 -14.57
CA LYS A 50 -8.70 -8.21 -14.87
C LYS A 50 -7.19 -8.45 -14.98
N SER A 51 -6.68 -9.61 -14.57
CA SER A 51 -5.24 -9.92 -14.36
C SER A 51 -4.32 -9.83 -15.60
N ASN A 52 -4.72 -9.14 -16.67
CA ASN A 52 -4.09 -9.12 -17.98
C ASN A 52 -3.33 -7.81 -18.30
N SER A 53 -3.30 -6.83 -17.41
CA SER A 53 -2.48 -5.62 -17.61
C SER A 53 -1.06 -5.91 -17.13
N SER A 54 -0.10 -5.72 -18.03
CA SER A 54 1.30 -6.02 -17.82
C SER A 54 2.08 -4.90 -17.13
N ALA A 55 1.49 -3.71 -16.93
CA ALA A 55 2.19 -2.58 -16.35
C ALA A 55 1.31 -1.73 -15.42
N TRP A 56 1.87 -1.30 -14.29
CA TRP A 56 1.17 -0.50 -13.27
C TRP A 56 0.90 0.93 -13.73
N ASN A 57 1.73 1.47 -14.63
CA ASN A 57 1.64 2.85 -15.13
C ASN A 57 0.48 3.07 -16.11
N SER A 58 -0.04 1.99 -16.73
CA SER A 58 -1.24 2.05 -17.56
C SER A 58 -2.53 1.93 -16.74
N CYS A 59 -2.42 1.68 -15.43
CA CYS A 59 -3.61 1.61 -14.60
C CYS A 59 -4.24 2.99 -14.38
N VAL A 60 -5.48 3.13 -14.85
CA VAL A 60 -6.35 4.27 -14.58
C VAL A 60 -7.81 3.76 -14.51
N PRO A 61 -8.62 4.19 -13.52
CA PRO A 61 -8.30 5.05 -12.40
C PRO A 61 -7.68 4.30 -11.21
N TRP A 62 -6.91 5.03 -10.40
CA TRP A 62 -6.55 4.60 -9.04
C TRP A 62 -7.68 5.01 -8.09
N ASN A 63 -8.13 4.07 -7.27
CA ASN A 63 -9.25 4.28 -6.35
C ASN A 63 -8.74 4.16 -4.92
N GLU A 64 -9.21 5.03 -4.03
CA GLU A 64 -8.89 4.94 -2.60
C GLU A 64 -9.37 3.60 -2.03
N ALA A 65 -8.51 2.97 -1.22
CA ALA A 65 -8.77 1.68 -0.59
C ALA A 65 -8.62 1.81 0.92
N PRO A 66 -9.75 1.92 1.65
CA PRO A 66 -9.68 2.13 3.08
C PRO A 66 -9.12 0.96 3.87
N LEU A 67 -8.50 1.25 5.01
CA LEU A 67 -8.08 0.22 5.96
C LEU A 67 -9.31 -0.42 6.62
N SER A 68 -9.45 -1.73 6.44
CA SER A 68 -10.45 -2.56 7.13
C SER A 68 -9.92 -3.06 8.49
N SER A 69 -8.65 -3.47 8.55
CA SER A 69 -8.00 -3.90 9.80
C SER A 69 -6.48 -3.85 9.68
N ILE A 70 -5.81 -3.78 10.83
CA ILE A 70 -4.36 -3.81 10.95
C ILE A 70 -3.94 -4.75 12.09
N THR A 71 -2.81 -5.39 11.91
CA THR A 71 -2.08 -6.17 12.91
C THR A 71 -0.60 -5.82 12.80
N ASP A 72 0.24 -6.39 13.67
CA ASP A 72 1.69 -6.14 13.71
C ASP A 72 2.43 -6.43 12.40
N THR A 73 1.89 -7.24 11.49
CA THR A 73 2.57 -7.57 10.21
C THR A 73 1.66 -7.48 9.01
N THR A 74 0.39 -7.12 9.21
CA THR A 74 -0.62 -7.26 8.17
C THR A 74 -1.56 -6.08 8.15
N VAL A 75 -1.78 -5.54 6.95
CA VAL A 75 -2.81 -4.56 6.63
C VAL A 75 -3.87 -5.23 5.77
N THR A 76 -5.14 -5.04 6.13
CA THR A 76 -6.28 -5.43 5.30
C THR A 76 -6.97 -4.18 4.79
N LEU A 77 -7.12 -4.09 3.47
CA LEU A 77 -7.81 -3.03 2.75
C LEU A 77 -9.20 -3.49 2.33
N ASP A 78 -10.17 -2.59 2.43
CA ASP A 78 -11.45 -2.69 1.74
C ASP A 78 -11.24 -2.33 0.27
N THR A 79 -11.46 -3.31 -0.58
CA THR A 79 -11.31 -3.24 -2.04
C THR A 79 -12.60 -3.63 -2.75
N SER A 80 -13.74 -3.52 -2.05
CA SER A 80 -15.09 -3.79 -2.57
C SER A 80 -15.41 -2.97 -3.82
N ILE A 81 -14.78 -1.80 -3.97
CA ILE A 81 -14.83 -0.96 -5.17
C ILE A 81 -14.41 -1.71 -6.45
N CYS A 82 -13.50 -2.67 -6.36
CA CYS A 82 -13.06 -3.48 -7.51
C CYS A 82 -14.03 -4.59 -7.89
N LYS A 83 -15.07 -4.85 -7.08
CA LYS A 83 -16.16 -5.81 -7.35
C LYS A 83 -15.63 -7.12 -7.94
N GLN A 84 -16.11 -7.50 -9.12
CA GLN A 84 -15.74 -8.73 -9.83
C GLN A 84 -14.46 -8.60 -10.68
N MET A 85 -13.91 -7.40 -10.85
CA MET A 85 -12.70 -7.19 -11.66
C MET A 85 -11.44 -7.69 -10.94
N GLY A 86 -11.43 -7.62 -9.61
CA GLY A 86 -10.26 -7.94 -8.79
C GLY A 86 -9.30 -6.75 -8.67
N VAL A 87 -8.40 -6.83 -7.69
CA VAL A 87 -7.32 -5.86 -7.48
C VAL A 87 -6.11 -6.29 -8.30
N GLN A 88 -5.63 -5.40 -9.15
CA GLN A 88 -4.50 -5.66 -10.03
C GLN A 88 -3.20 -5.09 -9.50
N PHE A 89 -3.26 -3.86 -8.98
CA PHE A 89 -2.11 -3.18 -8.40
C PHE A 89 -2.55 -2.47 -7.12
N VAL A 90 -1.62 -2.34 -6.19
CA VAL A 90 -1.78 -1.57 -4.95
C VAL A 90 -0.61 -0.61 -4.83
N ARG A 91 -0.87 0.61 -4.39
CA ARG A 91 0.17 1.59 -4.06
C ARG A 91 -0.22 2.38 -2.83
N TYR A 92 0.75 3.03 -2.21
CA TYR A 92 0.47 4.07 -1.23
C TYR A 92 -0.13 5.30 -1.93
N ALA A 93 -1.12 5.93 -1.30
CA ALA A 93 -1.83 7.10 -1.84
C ALA A 93 -1.00 8.40 -1.86
N TRP A 94 0.30 8.36 -1.54
CA TRP A 94 1.12 9.57 -1.47
C TRP A 94 1.49 10.05 -2.87
N ARG A 95 1.33 11.36 -3.10
CA ARG A 95 1.70 12.01 -4.37
C ARG A 95 3.20 11.98 -4.67
N ASN A 96 4.06 11.86 -3.66
CA ASN A 96 5.52 11.91 -3.82
C ASN A 96 6.13 10.67 -3.15
N THR A 97 6.75 9.80 -3.94
CA THR A 97 7.63 8.73 -3.47
C THR A 97 9.08 9.08 -3.82
N PRO A 98 10.04 8.87 -2.91
CA PRO A 98 9.86 8.40 -1.52
C PRO A 98 9.11 9.43 -0.65
N CYS A 99 8.38 8.96 0.37
CA CYS A 99 7.75 9.85 1.34
C CYS A 99 8.81 10.73 2.03
N PRO A 100 8.49 11.99 2.37
CA PRO A 100 9.30 12.75 3.31
C PRO A 100 9.49 11.97 4.62
N TYR A 101 10.65 12.12 5.25
CA TYR A 101 10.98 11.51 6.54
C TYR A 101 9.84 11.72 7.56
N LEU A 102 9.39 10.65 8.22
CA LEU A 102 8.25 10.65 9.16
C LEU A 102 6.86 11.04 8.60
N HIS A 103 6.68 11.10 7.27
CA HIS A 103 5.38 11.33 6.62
C HIS A 103 4.81 10.16 5.81
N CYS A 104 5.46 9.00 5.85
CA CYS A 104 4.91 7.73 5.41
C CYS A 104 3.72 7.31 6.33
N ALA A 105 2.83 6.46 5.82
CA ALA A 105 1.66 5.92 6.52
C ALA A 105 2.01 4.66 7.31
N ILE A 106 3.00 3.89 6.85
CA ILE A 106 3.46 2.67 7.52
C ILE A 106 4.96 2.75 7.76
N TYR A 107 5.35 2.43 8.98
CA TYR A 107 6.74 2.27 9.41
C TYR A 107 6.96 0.87 9.93
N SER A 108 8.19 0.38 9.81
CA SER A 108 8.67 -0.68 10.69
C SER A 108 8.88 -0.07 12.07
N ALA A 109 8.57 -0.80 13.14
CA ALA A 109 8.81 -0.29 14.49
C ALA A 109 10.27 0.10 14.73
N ASP A 110 11.21 -0.57 14.06
CA ASP A 110 12.64 -0.27 14.12
C ASP A 110 13.04 1.03 13.40
N THR A 111 12.21 1.53 12.48
CA THR A 111 12.45 2.79 11.76
C THR A 111 11.54 3.93 12.22
N ALA A 112 10.74 3.72 13.28
CA ALA A 112 9.77 4.68 13.78
C ALA A 112 10.33 5.68 14.83
N LEU A 113 11.66 5.74 14.98
CA LEU A 113 12.36 6.59 15.95
C LEU A 113 12.81 7.93 15.35
#